data_AF-A0A6P2F5N0-F1
#
_entry.id   AF-A0A6P2F5N0-F1
#
_cell.length_a   1.000
_cell.length_b   1.000
_cell.length_c   1.000
_cell.angle_alpha   90.00
_cell.angle_beta   90.00
_cell.angle_gamma   90.00
#
_symmetry.space_group_name_H-M   'P 1'
#
loop_
_entity.id
_entity.type
_entity.pdbx_description
1 polymer ?
#
loop_
_entity_poly.entity_id
_entity_poly.type
_entity_poly.pdbx_seq_one_letter_code
_entity_poly.pdbx_strand_id
1 'polypeptide(L)'
;MAIQYKNKEEAIQALNNGAKFWTKGFVSFQDEPEVAFAAIKNHPQEVKRLSEALQTEEFACKLMRHSGQLFQILPEKLRENRNVTLAAIESYPHSIAYTSTDNKADKAIVLRAVEKAGSTLSDASKELQKDSELFHLALKTYGWALVHGTEADKANEKTVLKAIKIHPHVIRHASQAIQDIVGDSETPADTLEKYINARDLHAKLNAKHAVKPSRAERGPKI
;
A
#
# COMPACT_ATOMS: atom_id res chain seq x y z
N MET A 1 21.97 9.70 44.67
CA MET A 1 21.93 8.21 44.69
C MET A 1 21.66 7.74 43.28
N ALA A 2 22.44 6.80 42.75
CA ALA A 2 22.08 6.14 41.51
C ALA A 2 20.82 5.31 41.80
N ILE A 3 19.72 5.60 41.10
CA ILE A 3 18.53 4.75 41.13
C ILE A 3 18.98 3.37 40.63
N GLN A 4 18.67 2.30 41.34
CA GLN A 4 18.81 0.91 40.90
C GLN A 4 17.46 0.26 41.11
N TYR A 5 16.91 -0.34 40.05
CA TYR A 5 15.65 -1.06 40.12
C TYR A 5 15.89 -2.47 40.65
N LYS A 6 15.03 -2.96 41.53
CA LYS A 6 15.18 -4.26 42.18
C LYS A 6 14.75 -5.42 41.29
N ASN A 7 13.83 -5.16 40.36
CA ASN A 7 13.29 -6.14 39.43
C ASN A 7 12.86 -5.45 38.13
N LYS A 8 12.48 -6.27 37.13
CA LYS A 8 12.08 -5.80 35.82
C LYS A 8 10.75 -5.02 35.86
N GLU A 9 9.84 -5.36 36.77
CA GLU A 9 8.55 -4.68 36.91
C GLU A 9 8.74 -3.23 37.34
N GLU A 10 9.63 -2.98 38.30
CA GLU A 10 9.98 -1.64 38.77
C GLU A 10 10.68 -0.83 37.66
N ALA A 11 11.57 -1.47 36.90
CA ALA A 11 12.24 -0.85 35.75
C ALA A 11 11.22 -0.45 34.66
N ILE A 12 10.30 -1.34 34.29
CA ILE A 12 9.23 -1.08 33.31
C ILE A 12 8.31 0.04 33.81
N GLN A 13 7.92 0.01 35.08
CA GLN A 13 7.09 1.06 35.68
C GLN A 13 7.79 2.43 35.62
N ALA A 14 9.08 2.47 35.89
CA ALA A 14 9.85 3.70 35.79
C ALA A 14 9.91 4.23 34.35
N LEU A 15 10.07 3.35 33.34
CA LEU A 15 10.01 3.74 31.92
C LEU A 15 8.65 4.34 31.56
N ASN A 16 7.56 3.75 32.06
CA ASN A 16 6.20 4.26 31.86
C ASN A 16 5.97 5.63 32.52
N ASN A 17 6.74 5.93 33.57
CA ASN A 17 6.74 7.23 34.25
C ASN A 17 7.74 8.24 33.63
N GLY A 18 8.33 7.95 32.47
CA GLY A 18 9.23 8.85 31.74
C GLY A 18 10.71 8.75 32.14
N ALA A 19 11.11 7.66 32.81
CA ALA A 19 12.53 7.43 33.07
C ALA A 19 13.31 7.23 31.76
N LYS A 20 14.52 7.80 31.71
CA LYS A 20 15.42 7.60 30.57
C LYS A 20 16.09 6.23 30.68
N PHE A 21 15.86 5.38 29.69
CA PHE A 21 16.34 3.99 29.65
C PHE A 21 17.86 3.85 29.84
N TRP A 22 18.68 4.81 29.37
CA TRP A 22 20.14 4.71 29.48
C TRP A 22 20.73 5.25 30.79
N THR A 23 19.90 5.48 31.80
CA THR A 23 20.41 5.86 33.12
C THR A 23 21.02 4.65 33.83
N LYS A 24 21.93 4.90 34.78
CA LYS A 24 22.64 3.84 35.52
C LYS A 24 21.72 2.80 36.18
N GLY A 25 20.44 3.13 36.41
CA GLY A 25 19.48 2.21 37.02
C GLY A 25 19.03 1.05 36.14
N PHE A 26 19.20 1.17 34.82
CA PHE A 26 18.79 0.13 33.87
C PHE A 26 19.93 -0.78 33.43
N VAL A 27 21.18 -0.55 33.87
CA VAL A 27 22.35 -1.31 33.38
C VAL A 27 22.15 -2.82 33.48
N SER A 28 21.54 -3.31 34.57
CA SER A 28 21.24 -4.74 34.76
C SER A 28 20.09 -5.29 33.90
N PHE A 29 19.40 -4.44 33.15
CA PHE A 29 18.20 -4.77 32.37
C PHE A 29 18.30 -4.33 30.90
N GLN A 30 19.48 -3.89 30.43
CA GLN A 30 19.64 -3.35 29.07
C GLN A 30 19.39 -4.39 27.98
N ASP A 31 19.69 -5.66 28.27
CA ASP A 31 19.50 -6.80 27.36
C ASP A 31 18.22 -7.58 27.64
N GLU A 32 17.38 -7.11 28.56
CA GLU A 32 16.10 -7.76 28.87
C GLU A 32 15.05 -7.37 27.82
N PRO A 33 14.51 -8.32 27.02
CA PRO A 33 13.60 -8.00 25.92
C PRO A 33 12.35 -7.24 26.37
N GLU A 34 11.80 -7.56 27.54
CA GLU A 34 10.60 -6.88 28.05
C GLU A 34 10.88 -5.42 28.43
N VAL A 35 12.04 -5.15 29.03
CA VAL A 35 12.43 -3.81 29.45
C VAL A 35 12.81 -2.97 28.22
N ALA A 36 13.57 -3.53 27.28
CA ALA A 36 13.90 -2.88 26.02
C ALA A 36 12.65 -2.55 25.19
N PHE A 37 11.68 -3.47 25.14
CA PHE A 37 10.41 -3.23 24.47
C PHE A 37 9.62 -2.07 25.12
N ALA A 38 9.53 -2.05 26.44
CA ALA A 38 8.88 -0.96 27.18
C ALA A 38 9.59 0.39 26.94
N ALA A 39 10.93 0.37 26.90
CA ALA A 39 11.72 1.57 26.63
C ALA A 39 11.45 2.12 25.23
N ILE A 40 11.46 1.26 24.21
CA ILE A 40 11.21 1.66 22.81
C ILE A 40 9.77 2.15 22.63
N LYS A 41 8.80 1.54 23.33
CA LYS A 41 7.40 1.99 23.28
C LYS A 41 7.23 3.44 23.72
N ASN A 42 7.92 3.85 24.79
CA ASN A 42 7.83 5.23 25.30
C ASN A 42 8.78 6.18 24.56
N HIS A 43 9.89 5.64 24.02
CA HIS A 43 10.94 6.39 23.34
C HIS A 43 11.42 5.64 22.07
N PRO A 44 10.69 5.76 20.94
CA PRO A 44 10.99 5.07 19.68
C PRO A 44 12.45 5.13 19.22
N GLN A 45 13.11 6.27 19.43
CA GLN A 45 14.49 6.52 19.05
C GLN A 45 15.50 5.56 19.72
N GLU A 46 15.14 4.93 20.83
CA GLU A 46 16.04 4.01 21.55
C GLU A 46 16.28 2.70 20.81
N VAL A 47 15.48 2.39 19.80
CA VAL A 47 15.68 1.21 18.95
C VAL A 47 17.03 1.21 18.23
N LYS A 48 17.62 2.40 17.98
CA LYS A 48 18.96 2.53 17.37
C LYS A 48 20.09 2.04 18.28
N ARG A 49 19.80 1.88 19.57
CA ARG A 49 20.77 1.52 20.61
C ARG A 49 20.58 0.09 21.10
N LEU A 50 19.81 -0.72 20.37
CA LEU A 50 19.69 -2.15 20.67
C LEU A 50 21.06 -2.81 20.65
N SER A 51 21.38 -3.50 21.75
CA SER A 51 22.55 -4.36 21.83
C SER A 51 22.45 -5.49 20.80
N GLU A 52 23.60 -6.07 20.44
CA GLU A 52 23.62 -7.20 19.50
C GLU A 52 22.78 -8.39 19.98
N ALA A 53 22.71 -8.60 21.29
CA ALA A 53 21.90 -9.66 21.91
C ALA A 53 20.39 -9.50 21.66
N LEU A 54 19.91 -8.25 21.55
CA LEU A 54 18.50 -7.94 21.27
C LEU A 54 18.18 -7.77 19.79
N GLN A 55 19.19 -7.73 18.91
CA GLN A 55 19.00 -7.65 17.46
C GLN A 55 18.65 -9.03 16.86
N THR A 56 17.63 -9.66 17.42
CA THR A 56 17.08 -10.93 16.93
C THR A 56 15.84 -10.70 16.07
N GLU A 57 15.56 -11.65 15.18
CA GLU A 57 14.35 -11.64 14.36
C GLU A 57 13.08 -11.62 15.23
N GLU A 58 13.05 -12.43 16.31
CA GLU A 58 11.89 -12.54 17.19
C GLU A 58 11.55 -11.20 17.86
N PHE A 59 12.56 -10.55 18.43
CA PHE A 59 12.40 -9.27 19.09
C PHE A 59 11.97 -8.18 18.10
N ALA A 60 12.63 -8.13 16.94
CA ALA A 60 12.29 -7.19 15.88
C ALA A 60 10.85 -7.40 15.36
N CYS A 61 10.44 -8.65 15.12
CA CYS A 61 9.07 -8.98 14.72
C CYS A 61 8.06 -8.54 15.78
N LYS A 62 8.35 -8.75 17.07
CA LYS A 62 7.49 -8.30 18.18
C LYS A 62 7.34 -6.77 18.17
N LEU A 63 8.44 -6.03 17.97
CA LEU A 63 8.41 -4.57 17.82
C LEU A 63 7.57 -4.14 16.62
N MET A 64 7.76 -4.78 15.46
CA MET A 64 7.05 -4.41 14.23
C MET A 64 5.55 -4.65 14.33
N ARG A 65 5.13 -5.75 14.97
CA ARG A 65 3.70 -6.01 15.24
C ARG A 65 3.07 -4.95 16.13
N HIS A 66 3.86 -4.32 17.00
CA HIS A 66 3.39 -3.22 17.85
C HIS A 66 3.40 -1.87 17.12
N SER A 67 4.47 -1.57 16.37
CA SER A 67 4.60 -0.34 15.59
C SER A 67 5.53 -0.53 14.40
N GLY A 68 4.95 -0.74 13.21
CA GLY A 68 5.71 -0.88 11.96
C GLY A 68 6.39 0.41 11.50
N GLN A 69 5.99 1.56 12.02
CA GLN A 69 6.66 2.85 11.76
C GLN A 69 8.10 2.88 12.30
N LEU A 70 8.42 2.03 13.28
CA LEU A 70 9.78 1.87 13.80
C LEU A 70 10.73 1.22 12.78
N PHE A 71 10.20 0.55 11.74
CA PHE A 71 11.02 -0.14 10.76
C PHE A 71 12.08 0.77 10.13
N GLN A 72 11.74 2.03 9.85
CA GLN A 72 12.67 3.01 9.23
C GLN A 72 13.91 3.31 10.08
N ILE A 73 13.83 3.12 11.41
CA ILE A 73 14.91 3.40 12.36
C ILE A 73 15.54 2.14 12.95
N LEU A 74 15.11 0.94 12.52
CA LEU A 74 15.77 -0.31 12.90
C LEU A 74 17.22 -0.34 12.36
N PRO A 75 18.13 -1.02 13.07
CA PRO A 75 19.42 -1.44 12.52
C PRO A 75 19.26 -2.09 11.14
N GLU A 76 20.16 -1.76 10.21
CA GLU A 76 20.09 -2.21 8.81
C GLU A 76 19.98 -3.73 8.67
N LYS A 77 20.78 -4.48 9.44
CA LYS A 77 20.73 -5.94 9.52
C LYS A 77 19.33 -6.51 9.78
N LEU A 78 18.50 -5.81 10.58
CA LEU A 78 17.12 -6.23 10.86
C LEU A 78 16.14 -5.83 9.75
N ARG A 79 16.42 -4.75 9.01
CA ARG A 79 15.60 -4.32 7.87
C ARG A 79 15.78 -5.21 6.63
N GLU A 80 16.93 -5.88 6.53
CA GLU A 80 17.19 -6.89 5.49
C GLU A 80 16.45 -8.21 5.77
N ASN A 81 16.06 -8.45 7.03
CA ASN A 81 15.33 -9.66 7.37
C ASN A 81 13.91 -9.63 6.79
N ARG A 82 13.59 -10.66 6.01
CA ARG A 82 12.28 -10.83 5.35
C ARG A 82 11.12 -10.89 6.34
N ASN A 83 11.25 -11.65 7.41
CA ASN A 83 10.17 -11.83 8.39
C ASN A 83 9.89 -10.53 9.15
N VAL A 84 10.94 -9.78 9.49
CA VAL A 84 10.81 -8.44 10.09
C VAL A 84 10.13 -7.48 9.11
N THR A 85 10.52 -7.50 7.84
CA THR A 85 9.88 -6.71 6.78
C THR A 85 8.39 -7.01 6.65
N LEU A 86 8.02 -8.29 6.59
CA LEU A 86 6.61 -8.70 6.50
C LEU A 86 5.82 -8.31 7.76
N ALA A 87 6.41 -8.46 8.95
CA ALA A 87 5.78 -8.01 10.19
C ALA A 87 5.57 -6.49 10.21
N ALA A 88 6.49 -5.71 9.63
CA ALA A 88 6.37 -4.27 9.52
C ALA A 88 5.30 -3.86 8.49
N ILE A 89 5.22 -4.53 7.35
CA ILE A 89 4.20 -4.27 6.32
C ILE A 89 2.80 -4.56 6.87
N GLU A 90 2.65 -5.62 7.66
CA GLU A 90 1.37 -5.99 8.25
C GLU A 90 0.81 -4.86 9.12
N SER A 91 1.63 -4.24 9.96
CA SER A 91 1.20 -3.14 10.84
C SER A 91 1.27 -1.76 10.18
N TYR A 92 2.21 -1.53 9.26
CA TYR A 92 2.44 -0.27 8.55
C TYR A 92 2.91 -0.54 7.11
N PRO A 93 1.98 -0.60 6.13
CA PRO A 93 2.30 -1.01 4.75
C PRO A 93 3.38 -0.16 4.08
N HIS A 94 3.44 1.14 4.37
CA HIS A 94 4.46 2.07 3.85
C HIS A 94 5.88 1.82 4.40
N SER A 95 6.06 0.85 5.30
CA SER A 95 7.40 0.40 5.72
C SER A 95 8.23 -0.14 4.55
N ILE A 96 7.59 -0.64 3.49
CA ILE A 96 8.26 -1.13 2.28
C ILE A 96 9.21 -0.09 1.65
N ALA A 97 8.88 1.20 1.78
CA ALA A 97 9.71 2.31 1.30
C ALA A 97 11.14 2.30 1.89
N TYR A 98 11.31 1.72 3.08
CA TYR A 98 12.58 1.66 3.82
C TYR A 98 13.27 0.29 3.75
N THR A 99 12.74 -0.65 2.96
CA THR A 99 13.34 -1.97 2.75
C THR A 99 14.45 -1.92 1.69
N SER A 100 15.25 -2.99 1.61
CA SER A 100 16.28 -3.15 0.58
C SER A 100 15.67 -3.14 -0.83
N THR A 101 16.51 -2.85 -1.84
CA THR A 101 16.12 -2.94 -3.25
C THR A 101 15.62 -4.34 -3.62
N ASP A 102 16.21 -5.37 -3.02
CA ASP A 102 15.83 -6.77 -3.25
C ASP A 102 14.42 -7.05 -2.73
N ASN A 103 14.05 -6.52 -1.55
CA ASN A 103 12.70 -6.64 -1.02
C ASN A 103 11.67 -5.86 -1.85
N LYS A 104 12.07 -4.72 -2.44
CA LYS A 104 11.23 -3.95 -3.39
C LYS A 104 11.08 -4.65 -4.75
N ALA A 105 12.00 -5.55 -5.09
CA ALA A 105 11.94 -6.40 -6.29
C ALA A 105 11.25 -7.75 -6.01
N ASP A 106 11.00 -8.10 -4.75
CA ASP A 106 10.29 -9.31 -4.38
C ASP A 106 8.78 -9.14 -4.54
N LYS A 107 8.22 -9.80 -5.56
CA LYS A 107 6.79 -9.73 -5.86
C LYS A 107 5.90 -10.14 -4.68
N ALA A 108 6.30 -11.11 -3.87
CA ALA A 108 5.48 -11.57 -2.75
C ALA A 108 5.46 -10.54 -1.61
N ILE A 109 6.56 -9.84 -1.33
CA ILE A 109 6.59 -8.73 -0.37
C ILE A 109 5.75 -7.56 -0.88
N VAL A 110 5.95 -7.15 -2.13
CA VAL A 110 5.21 -6.03 -2.74
C VAL A 110 3.72 -6.32 -2.78
N LEU A 111 3.32 -7.55 -3.13
CA LEU A 111 1.92 -7.97 -3.13
C LEU A 111 1.28 -7.74 -1.77
N ARG A 112 1.93 -8.17 -0.68
CA ARG A 112 1.42 -7.96 0.70
C ARG A 112 1.27 -6.48 1.05
N ALA A 113 2.20 -5.63 0.61
CA ALA A 113 2.08 -4.18 0.83
C ALA A 113 0.91 -3.58 0.05
N VAL A 114 0.77 -3.94 -1.24
CA VAL A 114 -0.25 -3.42 -2.15
C VAL A 114 -1.66 -3.89 -1.74
N GLU A 115 -1.80 -5.12 -1.25
CA GLU A 115 -3.06 -5.65 -0.69
C GLU A 115 -3.58 -4.76 0.45
N LYS A 116 -2.68 -4.21 1.27
CA LYS A 116 -3.05 -3.36 2.41
C LYS A 116 -3.15 -1.88 2.06
N ALA A 117 -2.33 -1.40 1.13
CA ALA A 117 -2.36 -0.02 0.68
C ALA A 117 -1.86 0.08 -0.77
N GLY A 118 -2.77 0.34 -1.72
CA GLY A 118 -2.43 0.41 -3.14
C GLY A 118 -1.37 1.47 -3.49
N SER A 119 -1.20 2.50 -2.66
CA SER A 119 -0.15 3.52 -2.86
C SER A 119 1.27 2.99 -2.73
N THR A 120 1.46 1.86 -2.05
CA THR A 120 2.78 1.21 -1.88
C THR A 120 3.33 0.63 -3.18
N LEU A 121 2.52 0.50 -4.24
CA LEU A 121 3.01 0.13 -5.57
C LEU A 121 4.12 1.08 -6.05
N SER A 122 4.03 2.36 -5.69
CA SER A 122 5.04 3.36 -6.07
C SER A 122 6.43 3.11 -5.49
N ASP A 123 6.51 2.36 -4.37
CA ASP A 123 7.75 1.98 -3.68
C ASP A 123 8.38 0.69 -4.24
N ALA A 124 7.66 -0.07 -5.06
CA ALA A 124 8.17 -1.28 -5.68
C ALA A 124 9.25 -0.98 -6.73
N SER A 125 10.00 -2.01 -7.14
CA SER A 125 10.91 -1.93 -8.30
C SER A 125 10.19 -1.44 -9.56
N LYS A 126 10.93 -0.86 -10.52
CA LYS A 126 10.33 -0.33 -11.75
C LYS A 126 9.66 -1.41 -12.60
N GLU A 127 10.17 -2.63 -12.49
CA GLU A 127 9.64 -3.83 -13.11
C GLU A 127 8.28 -4.19 -12.49
N LEU A 128 8.19 -4.26 -11.16
CA LEU A 128 6.95 -4.60 -10.46
C LEU A 128 5.90 -3.47 -10.47
N GLN A 129 6.32 -2.21 -10.60
CA GLN A 129 5.39 -1.09 -10.83
C GLN A 129 4.53 -1.32 -12.09
N LYS A 130 5.07 -2.03 -13.09
CA LYS A 130 4.38 -2.34 -14.36
C LYS A 130 3.73 -3.73 -14.37
N ASP A 131 3.81 -4.46 -13.26
CA ASP A 131 3.14 -5.76 -13.15
C ASP A 131 1.62 -5.55 -13.17
N SER A 132 0.95 -6.21 -14.11
CA SER A 132 -0.48 -6.03 -14.36
C SER A 132 -1.36 -6.43 -13.16
N GLU A 133 -0.96 -7.47 -12.43
CA GLU A 133 -1.69 -7.94 -11.25
C GLU A 133 -1.58 -6.93 -10.11
N LEU A 134 -0.36 -6.47 -9.81
CA LEU A 134 -0.11 -5.46 -8.79
C LEU A 134 -0.77 -4.11 -9.15
N PHE A 135 -0.72 -3.71 -10.42
CA PHE A 135 -1.40 -2.52 -10.93
C PHE A 135 -2.90 -2.56 -10.67
N HIS A 136 -3.59 -3.62 -11.10
CA HIS A 136 -5.04 -3.72 -10.93
C HIS A 136 -5.44 -3.88 -9.47
N LEU A 137 -4.60 -4.51 -8.65
CA LEU A 137 -4.82 -4.60 -7.22
C LEU A 137 -4.71 -3.21 -6.55
N ALA A 138 -3.65 -2.46 -6.86
CA ALA A 138 -3.44 -1.11 -6.36
C ALA A 138 -4.57 -0.16 -6.77
N LEU A 139 -5.05 -0.27 -8.01
CA LEU A 139 -6.10 0.59 -8.55
C LEU A 139 -7.44 0.45 -7.80
N LYS A 140 -7.67 -0.65 -7.08
CA LYS A 140 -8.89 -0.82 -6.27
C LYS A 140 -8.97 0.17 -5.12
N THR A 141 -7.84 0.58 -4.57
CA THR A 141 -7.77 1.45 -3.37
C THR A 141 -7.02 2.75 -3.62
N TYR A 142 -6.30 2.87 -4.74
CA TYR A 142 -5.46 4.03 -5.04
C TYR A 142 -5.53 4.42 -6.52
N GLY A 143 -6.37 5.41 -6.84
CA GLY A 143 -6.56 5.88 -8.23
C GLY A 143 -5.29 6.39 -8.93
N TRP A 144 -4.30 6.89 -8.17
CA TRP A 144 -3.00 7.31 -8.72
C TRP A 144 -2.16 6.16 -9.25
N ALA A 145 -2.53 4.90 -8.95
CA ALA A 145 -1.93 3.73 -9.59
C ALA A 145 -2.04 3.79 -11.13
N LEU A 146 -3.00 4.55 -11.69
CA LEU A 146 -3.15 4.79 -13.12
C LEU A 146 -1.87 5.29 -13.80
N VAL A 147 -1.01 6.02 -13.08
CA VAL A 147 0.29 6.50 -13.59
C VAL A 147 1.19 5.35 -14.03
N HIS A 148 1.09 4.20 -13.38
CA HIS A 148 1.89 3.01 -13.67
C HIS A 148 1.25 2.06 -14.69
N GLY A 149 -0.01 2.32 -15.08
CA GLY A 149 -0.71 1.52 -16.08
C GLY A 149 -0.07 1.62 -17.47
N THR A 150 -0.33 0.61 -18.30
CA THR A 150 0.07 0.65 -19.71
C THR A 150 -0.73 1.71 -20.49
N GLU A 151 -0.29 2.05 -21.70
CA GLU A 151 -1.07 2.94 -22.56
C GLU A 151 -2.47 2.37 -22.86
N ALA A 152 -2.60 1.03 -22.94
CA ALA A 152 -3.89 0.36 -23.07
C ALA A 152 -4.77 0.55 -21.83
N ASP A 153 -4.20 0.52 -20.62
CA ASP A 153 -4.94 0.79 -19.37
C ASP A 153 -5.42 2.24 -19.30
N LYS A 154 -4.57 3.19 -19.70
CA LYS A 154 -4.89 4.63 -19.76
C LYS A 154 -5.91 4.96 -20.85
N ALA A 155 -6.01 4.13 -21.89
CA ALA A 155 -7.05 4.23 -22.92
C ALA A 155 -8.31 3.43 -22.59
N ASN A 156 -8.29 2.61 -21.54
CA ASN A 156 -9.44 1.81 -21.14
C ASN A 156 -10.37 2.65 -20.25
N GLU A 157 -11.51 3.06 -20.82
CA GLU A 157 -12.51 3.88 -20.14
C GLU A 157 -12.97 3.29 -18.79
N LYS A 158 -13.14 1.95 -18.70
CA LYS A 158 -13.57 1.30 -17.45
C LYS A 158 -12.47 1.32 -16.39
N THR A 159 -11.21 1.16 -16.79
CA THR A 159 -10.05 1.26 -15.90
C THR A 159 -9.87 2.70 -15.41
N VAL A 160 -9.90 3.67 -16.32
CA VAL A 160 -9.80 5.10 -15.98
C VAL A 160 -10.96 5.53 -15.09
N LEU A 161 -12.18 5.10 -15.39
CA LEU A 161 -13.36 5.41 -14.57
C LEU A 161 -13.17 4.94 -13.12
N LYS A 162 -12.63 3.73 -12.89
CA LYS A 162 -12.32 3.24 -11.53
C LYS A 162 -11.32 4.15 -10.84
N ALA A 163 -10.29 4.60 -11.55
CA ALA A 163 -9.24 5.46 -11.00
C ALA A 163 -9.77 6.83 -10.57
N ILE A 164 -10.53 7.49 -11.45
CA ILE A 164 -11.04 8.85 -11.22
C ILE A 164 -12.19 8.90 -10.20
N LYS A 165 -12.91 7.78 -9.99
CA LYS A 165 -13.87 7.65 -8.87
C LYS A 165 -13.18 7.74 -7.50
N ILE A 166 -11.91 7.33 -7.40
CA ILE A 166 -11.12 7.43 -6.17
C ILE A 166 -10.41 8.79 -6.10
N HIS A 167 -9.72 9.18 -7.17
CA HIS A 167 -8.97 10.43 -7.25
C HIS A 167 -9.26 11.15 -8.57
N PRO A 168 -10.20 12.11 -8.62
CA PRO A 168 -10.63 12.74 -9.87
C PRO A 168 -9.49 13.35 -10.70
N HIS A 169 -8.48 13.94 -10.04
CA HIS A 169 -7.33 14.57 -10.68
C HIS A 169 -6.42 13.62 -11.47
N VAL A 170 -6.57 12.30 -11.33
CA VAL A 170 -5.77 11.33 -12.10
C VAL A 170 -6.21 11.25 -13.56
N ILE A 171 -7.32 11.88 -13.93
CA ILE A 171 -7.80 11.98 -15.32
C ILE A 171 -6.73 12.51 -16.28
N ARG A 172 -5.84 13.39 -15.81
CA ARG A 172 -4.69 13.92 -16.58
C ARG A 172 -3.69 12.85 -17.04
N HIS A 173 -3.77 11.64 -16.48
CA HIS A 173 -2.93 10.49 -16.84
C HIS A 173 -3.64 9.51 -17.77
N ALA A 174 -4.92 9.73 -18.09
CA ALA A 174 -5.63 8.95 -19.10
C ALA A 174 -5.15 9.30 -20.51
N SER A 175 -5.53 8.51 -21.51
CA SER A 175 -5.30 8.83 -22.92
C SER A 175 -5.98 10.16 -23.31
N GLN A 176 -5.43 10.84 -24.32
CA GLN A 176 -5.98 12.11 -24.80
C GLN A 176 -7.47 12.00 -25.16
N ALA A 177 -7.88 10.91 -25.81
CA ALA A 177 -9.29 10.70 -26.16
C ALA A 177 -10.23 10.70 -24.95
N ILE A 178 -9.81 10.11 -23.82
CA ILE A 178 -10.61 10.13 -22.59
C ILE A 178 -10.57 11.51 -21.93
N GLN A 179 -9.44 12.21 -21.99
CA GLN A 179 -9.36 13.59 -21.52
C GLN A 179 -10.30 14.51 -22.32
N ASP A 180 -10.36 14.35 -23.64
CA ASP A 180 -11.24 15.13 -24.53
C ASP A 180 -12.73 14.84 -24.27
N ILE A 181 -13.10 13.60 -23.95
CA ILE A 181 -14.48 13.22 -23.57
C ILE A 181 -14.91 13.95 -22.30
N VAL A 182 -13.99 14.06 -21.32
CA VAL A 182 -14.29 14.67 -20.02
C VAL A 182 -14.20 16.19 -20.09
N GLY A 183 -13.26 16.74 -20.84
CA GLY A 183 -12.96 18.17 -20.93
C GLY A 183 -12.69 18.79 -19.56
N ASP A 184 -13.19 20.01 -19.35
CA ASP A 184 -13.08 20.76 -18.10
C ASP A 184 -14.19 20.43 -17.09
N SER A 185 -14.78 19.23 -17.15
CA SER A 185 -15.85 18.85 -16.23
C SER A 185 -15.41 18.92 -14.77
N GLU A 186 -16.22 19.58 -13.93
CA GLU A 186 -16.07 19.56 -12.47
C GLU A 186 -16.29 18.15 -11.88
N THR A 187 -17.01 17.29 -12.60
CA THR A 187 -17.26 15.89 -12.23
C THR A 187 -16.78 14.90 -13.30
N PRO A 188 -15.44 14.69 -13.43
CA PRO A 188 -14.86 13.81 -14.43
C PRO A 188 -15.44 12.38 -14.46
N ALA A 189 -15.68 11.82 -13.28
CA ALA A 189 -16.21 10.47 -13.12
C ALA A 189 -17.62 10.33 -13.70
N ASP A 190 -18.52 11.28 -13.40
CA ASP A 190 -19.91 11.24 -13.84
C ASP A 190 -20.02 11.47 -15.35
N THR A 191 -19.21 12.39 -15.90
CA THR A 191 -19.15 12.65 -17.34
C THR A 191 -18.73 11.39 -18.10
N LEU A 192 -17.64 10.75 -17.66
CA LEU A 192 -17.15 9.53 -18.31
C LEU A 192 -18.14 8.36 -18.15
N GLU A 193 -18.77 8.20 -16.99
CA GLU A 193 -19.77 7.16 -16.74
C GLU A 193 -21.01 7.34 -17.65
N LYS A 194 -21.52 8.57 -17.80
CA LYS A 194 -22.61 8.88 -18.73
C LYS A 194 -22.23 8.56 -20.17
N TYR A 195 -21.03 8.93 -20.60
CA TYR A 195 -20.52 8.63 -21.94
C TYR A 195 -20.49 7.11 -22.22
N ILE A 196 -19.91 6.33 -21.30
CA ILE A 196 -19.83 4.87 -21.41
C ILE A 196 -21.24 4.27 -21.51
N ASN A 197 -22.15 4.67 -20.63
CA ASN A 197 -23.52 4.15 -20.59
C ASN A 197 -24.30 4.48 -21.87
N ALA A 198 -24.18 5.69 -22.40
CA ALA A 198 -24.81 6.10 -23.65
C ALA A 198 -24.29 5.28 -24.84
N ARG A 199 -22.97 5.09 -24.94
CA ARG A 199 -22.35 4.28 -26.00
C ARG A 199 -22.78 2.82 -25.93
N ASP A 200 -22.75 2.22 -24.74
CA ASP A 200 -23.13 0.82 -24.54
C ASP A 200 -24.62 0.59 -24.83
N LEU A 201 -25.50 1.56 -24.50
CA LEU A 201 -26.92 1.51 -24.85
C LEU A 201 -27.12 1.58 -26.37
N HIS A 202 -26.45 2.51 -27.05
CA HIS A 202 -26.54 2.65 -28.50
C HIS A 202 -26.07 1.37 -29.23
N ALA A 203 -24.95 0.78 -28.78
CA ALA A 203 -24.46 -0.48 -29.32
C ALA A 203 -25.47 -1.63 -29.14
N LYS A 204 -26.11 -1.74 -27.97
CA LYS A 204 -27.16 -2.75 -27.70
C LYS A 204 -28.39 -2.56 -28.58
N LEU A 205 -28.83 -1.31 -28.81
CA LEU A 205 -29.97 -1.02 -29.68
C LEU A 205 -29.67 -1.38 -31.14
N ASN A 206 -28.47 -1.07 -31.63
CA ASN A 206 -28.09 -1.39 -33.00
C ASN A 206 -27.94 -2.89 -33.23
N ALA A 207 -27.36 -3.63 -32.27
CA ALA A 207 -27.31 -5.08 -32.31
C ALA A 207 -28.71 -5.73 -32.35
N LYS A 208 -29.69 -5.18 -31.64
CA LYS A 208 -31.09 -5.65 -31.70
C LYS A 208 -31.78 -5.37 -33.03
N HIS A 209 -31.46 -4.27 -33.70
CA HIS A 209 -32.02 -3.95 -35.02
C HIS A 209 -31.39 -4.76 -36.15
N ALA A 210 -30.11 -5.13 -36.04
CA ALA A 210 -29.42 -5.99 -37.00
C ALA A 210 -29.94 -7.45 -37.04
N VAL A 211 -30.66 -7.90 -36.01
CA VAL A 211 -31.15 -9.28 -35.86
C VAL A 211 -32.62 -9.46 -36.30
N LYS A 212 -33.32 -8.42 -36.77
CA LYS A 212 -34.68 -8.60 -37.34
C LYS A 212 -34.58 -9.20 -38.76
N PRO A 213 -35.19 -10.37 -39.03
CA PRO A 213 -35.08 -11.03 -40.34
C PRO A 213 -35.85 -10.25 -41.41
N SER A 214 -35.36 -10.31 -42.65
CA SER A 214 -35.99 -9.72 -43.82
C SER A 214 -37.43 -10.21 -43.96
N ARG A 215 -38.40 -9.32 -43.77
CA ARG A 215 -39.78 -9.55 -44.22
C ARG A 215 -39.88 -9.25 -45.74
N ALA A 216 -39.07 -9.97 -46.50
CA ALA A 216 -39.24 -10.24 -47.92
C ALA A 216 -39.17 -11.76 -47.99
N GLU A 217 -40.26 -12.46 -47.75
CA GLU A 217 -41.07 -13.04 -48.82
C GLU A 217 -42.50 -13.26 -48.30
N ARG A 218 -43.42 -12.38 -48.69
CA ARG A 218 -44.81 -12.77 -48.92
C ARG A 218 -45.19 -12.16 -50.26
N GLY A 219 -44.79 -12.87 -51.32
CA GLY A 219 -45.25 -12.60 -52.67
C GLY A 219 -46.79 -12.68 -52.74
N PRO A 220 -47.41 -12.02 -53.73
CA PRO A 220 -48.86 -12.04 -53.86
C PRO A 220 -49.30 -13.46 -54.18
N LYS A 221 -50.22 -14.01 -53.37
CA LYS A 221 -51.02 -15.17 -53.76
C LYS A 221 -52.39 -14.67 -54.20
N ILE A 222 -52.54 -14.68 -55.53
CA ILE A 222 -53.75 -14.65 -56.37
C ILE A 222 -54.52 -13.32 -56.38
#